data_AF-A0A564W741-F1
#
_entry.id   AF-A0A564W741-F1
#
_cell.length_a   1.000
_cell.length_b   1.000
_cell.length_c   1.000
_cell.angle_alpha   90.00
_cell.angle_beta   90.00
_cell.angle_gamma   90.00
#
_symmetry.space_group_name_H-M   'P 1'
#
loop_
_entity.id
_entity.type
_entity.pdbx_description
1 polymer ?
#
loop_
_entity_poly.entity_id
_entity_poly.type
_entity_poly.pdbx_seq_one_letter_code
_entity_poly.pdbx_strand_id
1 'polypeptide(L)' 'MIKAMAAPYTGIRFMPTGGINAKNLEDYLFCDKILCCGGSWMVKGDLVKAGEFDKIFDKIRELTAEARKLADSIRK' A
#
# COMPACT_ATOMS: atom_id res chain seq x y z
N MET A 1 -2.81 -8.58 14.08
CA MET A 1 -1.39 -8.83 14.41
C MET A 1 -0.62 -7.54 14.66
N ILE A 2 -0.55 -6.59 13.71
CA ILE A 2 0.27 -5.38 13.88
C ILE A 2 -0.14 -4.48 15.05
N LYS A 3 -1.45 -4.41 15.37
CA LYS A 3 -1.97 -3.68 16.54
C LYS A 3 -1.39 -4.22 17.86
N ALA A 4 -1.27 -5.55 17.98
CA ALA A 4 -0.69 -6.20 19.15
C ALA A 4 0.83 -5.99 19.22
N MET A 5 1.52 -6.06 18.08
CA MET A 5 2.95 -5.75 18.01
C MET A 5 3.25 -4.30 18.36
N ALA A 6 2.36 -3.36 18.03
CA ALA A 6 2.55 -1.93 18.29
C ALA A 6 2.35 -1.53 19.76
N ALA A 7 1.72 -2.38 20.58
CA ALA A 7 1.41 -2.09 21.98
C ALA A 7 2.65 -1.73 22.85
N PRO A 8 3.77 -2.47 22.82
CA PRO A 8 4.96 -2.12 23.60
C PRO A 8 5.75 -0.93 23.03
N TYR A 9 5.55 -0.56 21.76
CA TYR A 9 6.32 0.51 21.10
C TYR A 9 5.53 1.82 21.10
N THR A 10 5.43 2.44 22.28
CA THR A 10 4.59 3.63 22.49
C THR A 10 5.06 4.86 21.70
N GLY A 11 6.36 5.00 21.43
CA GLY A 11 6.95 6.13 20.69
C GLY A 11 7.20 5.89 19.18
N ILE A 12 6.83 4.72 18.64
CA ILE A 12 7.15 4.34 17.26
C ILE A 12 5.87 4.24 16.42
N ARG A 13 5.98 4.59 15.13
CA ARG A 13 4.98 4.28 14.11
C ARG A 13 5.55 3.29 13.11
N PHE A 14 4.67 2.44 12.57
CA PHE A 14 5.01 1.35 11.67
C PHE A 14 4.58 1.66 10.23
N MET A 15 5.31 1.10 9.29
CA MET A 15 4.95 1.03 7.89
C MET A 15 4.91 -0.45 7.47
N PRO A 16 3.76 -1.13 7.55
CA PRO A 16 3.66 -2.50 7.08
C PRO A 16 3.79 -2.55 5.56
N THR A 17 4.48 -3.57 5.09
CA THR A 17 4.68 -3.85 3.66
C THR A 17 4.34 -5.31 3.36
N GLY A 18 3.73 -5.55 2.20
CA GLY A 18 3.44 -6.91 1.72
C GLY A 18 2.05 -7.41 2.14
N GLY A 19 1.32 -7.98 1.18
CA GLY A 19 -0.04 -8.50 1.40
C GLY A 19 -1.13 -7.44 1.59
N ILE A 20 -0.78 -6.16 1.56
CA ILE A 20 -1.75 -5.06 1.67
C ILE A 20 -2.36 -4.79 0.29
N ASN A 21 -3.69 -4.68 0.25
CA ASN A 21 -4.48 -4.43 -0.96
C ASN A 21 -5.73 -3.62 -0.59
N ALA A 22 -6.57 -3.30 -1.57
CA ALA A 22 -7.73 -2.45 -1.36
C ALA A 22 -8.72 -2.96 -0.29
N LYS A 23 -8.78 -4.28 -0.06
CA LYS A 23 -9.72 -4.90 0.89
C LYS A 23 -9.29 -4.79 2.34
N ASN A 24 -7.99 -4.66 2.61
CA ASN A 24 -7.44 -4.65 3.97
C ASN A 24 -6.71 -3.35 4.33
N LEU A 25 -6.56 -2.42 3.38
CA LEU A 25 -5.87 -1.15 3.61
C LEU A 25 -6.51 -0.36 4.77
N GLU A 26 -7.83 -0.33 4.84
CA GLU A 26 -8.58 0.39 5.86
C GLU A 26 -8.26 -0.14 7.27
N ASP A 27 -8.19 -1.46 7.46
CA ASP A 27 -7.86 -2.06 8.76
C ASP A 27 -6.50 -1.65 9.30
N TYR A 28 -5.52 -1.47 8.40
CA TYR A 28 -4.19 -0.98 8.75
C TYR A 28 -4.21 0.52 9.03
N LEU A 29 -4.77 1.31 8.12
CA LEU A 29 -4.81 2.77 8.24
C LEU A 29 -5.74 3.25 9.34
N PHE A 30 -6.66 2.46 9.89
CA PHE A 30 -7.42 2.89 11.07
C PHE A 30 -6.58 2.89 12.37
N CYS A 31 -5.41 2.25 12.37
CA CYS A 31 -4.54 2.22 13.53
C CYS A 31 -3.57 3.42 13.53
N ASP A 32 -3.60 4.24 14.59
CA ASP A 32 -2.74 5.43 14.72
C ASP A 32 -1.25 5.11 14.82
N LYS A 33 -0.92 3.88 15.16
CA LYS A 33 0.46 3.37 15.14
C LYS A 33 0.95 3.09 13.72
N ILE A 34 0.09 3.11 12.70
CA ILE A 34 0.47 2.93 11.30
C ILE A 34 0.60 4.31 10.65
N LEU A 35 1.78 4.64 10.14
CA LEU A 35 2.04 5.90 9.44
C LEU A 35 1.56 5.83 7.98
N CYS A 36 1.94 4.76 7.28
CA CYS A 36 1.61 4.51 5.89
C CYS A 36 1.70 3.01 5.59
N CYS A 37 1.26 2.58 4.41
CA CYS A 37 1.27 1.17 4.01
C CYS A 37 1.96 0.99 2.66
N GLY A 38 2.83 -0.01 2.56
CA GLY A 38 3.35 -0.50 1.28
C GLY A 38 2.43 -1.58 0.72
N GLY A 39 1.62 -1.22 -0.27
CA GLY A 39 0.63 -2.11 -0.87
C GLY A 39 1.09 -2.86 -2.11
N SER A 40 0.21 -3.77 -2.55
CA SER A 40 0.46 -4.72 -3.65
C SER A 40 0.17 -4.10 -5.04
N TRP A 41 0.16 -2.77 -5.15
CA TRP A 41 0.03 -2.03 -6.41
C TRP A 41 1.33 -2.15 -7.22
N MET A 42 1.52 -3.32 -7.83
CA MET A 42 2.73 -3.69 -8.55
C MET A 42 2.39 -4.11 -9.98
N VAL A 43 3.27 -3.75 -10.92
CA VAL A 43 3.17 -4.22 -12.31
C VAL A 43 3.54 -5.70 -12.40
N LYS A 44 2.90 -6.42 -13.33
CA LYS A 44 3.21 -7.84 -13.55
C LYS A 44 4.64 -7.98 -14.08
N GLY A 45 5.39 -8.94 -13.52
CA GLY A 45 6.78 -9.21 -13.94
C GLY A 45 6.90 -9.61 -15.42
N ASP A 46 5.84 -10.15 -16.02
CA ASP A 46 5.83 -10.52 -17.44
C ASP A 46 5.96 -9.30 -18.36
N LEU A 47 5.38 -8.15 -17.98
CA LEU A 47 5.53 -6.90 -18.74
C LEU A 47 6.98 -6.42 -18.73
N VAL A 48 7.67 -6.60 -17.60
CA VAL A 48 9.08 -6.23 -17.44
C VAL A 48 9.95 -7.15 -18.28
N LYS A 49 9.70 -8.47 -18.24
CA LYS A 49 10.43 -9.45 -19.06
C LYS A 49 10.21 -9.23 -20.56
N ALA A 50 9.03 -8.79 -20.96
CA ALA A 50 8.69 -8.48 -22.35
C ALA A 50 9.19 -7.11 -22.82
N GLY A 51 9.76 -6.28 -21.92
CA GLY A 51 10.25 -4.94 -22.27
C GLY A 51 9.13 -3.95 -22.63
N GLU A 52 7.90 -4.20 -22.21
CA GLU A 52 6.72 -3.39 -22.55
C GLU A 52 6.62 -2.12 -21.68
N PHE A 53 7.65 -1.28 -21.72
CA PHE A 53 7.80 -0.13 -20.83
C PHE A 53 6.67 0.90 -20.94
N ASP A 54 6.11 1.09 -22.14
CA ASP A 54 4.96 1.97 -22.33
C ASP A 54 3.74 1.48 -21.53
N LYS A 55 3.45 0.17 -21.59
CA LYS A 55 2.35 -0.42 -20.82
C LYS A 55 2.64 -0.43 -19.32
N ILE A 56 3.90 -0.62 -18.92
CA ILE A 56 4.33 -0.50 -17.52
C ILE A 56 4.06 0.91 -17.00
N PHE A 57 4.41 1.93 -17.79
CA PHE A 57 4.21 3.33 -17.43
C PHE A 57 2.72 3.66 -17.22
N ASP A 58 1.87 3.28 -18.17
CA ASP A 58 0.42 3.46 -18.04
C ASP A 58 -0.13 2.74 -16.82
N LYS A 59 0.34 1.51 -16.56
CA LYS A 59 -0.12 0.73 -15.42
C LYS A 59 0.33 1.34 -14.08
N ILE A 60 1.55 1.86 -14.00
CA ILE A 60 2.04 2.56 -12.79
C ILE A 60 1.17 3.78 -12.50
N ARG A 61 0.81 4.58 -13.52
CA ARG A 61 -0.07 5.74 -13.33
C ARG A 61 -1.44 5.34 -12.81
N GLU A 62 -2.06 4.34 -13.43
CA GLU A 62 -3.36 3.81 -13.03
C GLU A 62 -3.35 3.35 -11.56
N LEU A 63 -2.40 2.48 -11.22
CA LEU A 63 -2.28 1.90 -9.88
C LEU A 63 -1.99 2.96 -8.81
N THR A 64 -1.16 3.96 -9.13
CA THR A 64 -0.87 5.06 -8.21
C THR A 64 -2.10 5.93 -7.96
N ALA A 65 -2.87 6.23 -9.00
CA ALA A 65 -4.10 7.01 -8.88
C ALA A 65 -5.16 6.27 -8.06
N GLU A 66 -5.31 4.97 -8.27
CA GLU A 66 -6.21 4.11 -7.48
C GLU A 66 -5.80 4.09 -6.00
N ALA A 67 -4.53 3.81 -5.72
CA ALA A 67 -3.98 3.76 -4.36
C ALA A 67 -4.19 5.09 -3.63
N ARG A 68 -3.95 6.22 -4.31
CA ARG A 68 -4.15 7.56 -3.74
C ARG A 68 -5.61 7.82 -3.41
N LYS A 69 -6.53 7.55 -4.35
CA LYS A 69 -7.97 7.73 -4.12
C LYS A 69 -8.46 6.91 -2.94
N LEU A 70 -8.00 5.66 -2.82
CA LEU A 70 -8.37 4.80 -1.71
C LEU A 70 -7.81 5.34 -0.39
N ALA A 71 -6.54 5.72 -0.34
CA ALA A 71 -5.95 6.31 0.86
C ALA A 71 -6.71 7.57 1.31
N ASP A 72 -7.06 8.45 0.37
CA ASP A 72 -7.81 9.69 0.65
C ASP A 72 -9.23 9.44 1.16
N SER A 73 -9.84 8.32 0.76
CA SER A 73 -11.15 7.91 1.29
C SER A 73 -11.11 7.41 2.72
N ILE A 74 -9.94 6.96 3.20
CA ILE A 74 -9.75 6.37 4.54
C ILE A 74 -9.19 7.41 5.53
N ARG A 75 -8.14 8.14 5.13
CA ARG A 75 -7.49 9.18 5.95
C ARG A 75 -7.33 10.45 5.12
N LYS A 76 -8.00 11.52 5.56
CA LYS A 76 -7.81 12.88 5.01
C LYS A 76 -6.63 13.59 5.65
#